data_AF-A0A5C5SYW2-F1
#
_entry.id   AF-A0A5C5SYW2-F1
#
_cell.length_a   1.000
_cell.length_b   1.000
_cell.length_c   1.000
_cell.angle_alpha   90.00
_cell.angle_beta   90.00
_cell.angle_gamma   90.00
#
_symmetry.space_group_name_H-M   'P 1'
#
loop_
_entity.id
_entity.type
_entity.pdbx_description
1 polymer ?
#
loop_
_entity_poly.entity_id
_entity_poly.type
_entity_poly.pdbx_seq_one_letter_code
_entity_poly.pdbx_strand_id
1 'polypeptide(L)'
;MEKQRITVGYVELTQEESDRLFQEVKKDKDIENYSELQGLMEDFDSVIIEPDAQPLAEILDGDEAPTETQQGGTRYIEVFNKLEEDTRYRFESSDQN
;
A
#
# COMPACT_ATOMS: atom_id res chain seq x y z
N MET A 1 13.20 19.31 -7.74
CA MET A 1 12.24 19.20 -6.62
C MET A 1 12.89 18.29 -5.60
N GLU A 2 12.96 18.73 -4.34
CA GLU A 2 13.53 17.91 -3.26
C GLU A 2 12.66 16.67 -3.08
N LYS A 3 13.28 15.50 -2.88
CA LYS A 3 12.55 14.26 -2.66
C LYS A 3 11.84 14.35 -1.31
N GLN A 4 10.52 14.50 -1.32
CA GLN A 4 9.69 14.49 -0.12
C GLN A 4 9.13 13.08 0.05
N ARG A 5 9.81 12.30 0.89
CA ARG A 5 9.34 10.98 1.31
C ARG A 5 8.43 11.14 2.51
N ILE A 6 7.32 10.43 2.48
CA ILE A 6 6.36 10.42 3.58
C ILE A 6 6.59 9.19 4.43
N THR A 7 6.63 9.39 5.75
CA THR A 7 6.70 8.28 6.71
C THR A 7 5.35 8.13 7.38
N VAL A 8 4.82 6.91 7.36
CA VAL A 8 3.55 6.54 7.99
C VAL A 8 3.80 5.37 8.92
N GLY A 9 3.65 5.59 10.23
CA GLY A 9 3.99 4.56 11.21
C GLY A 9 5.46 4.12 11.09
N TYR A 10 5.69 2.84 10.83
CA TYR A 10 7.04 2.27 10.66
C TYR A 10 7.51 2.18 9.20
N VAL A 11 6.66 2.54 8.23
CA VAL A 11 6.98 2.45 6.79
C VAL A 11 7.38 3.83 6.28
N GLU A 12 8.60 3.94 5.75
CA GLU A 12 9.02 5.07 4.91
C GLU A 12 8.62 4.77 3.47
N LEU A 13 7.71 5.56 2.91
CA LEU A 13 7.25 5.41 1.54
C LEU A 13 8.31 5.89 0.55
N THR A 14 8.41 5.19 -0.58
CA THR A 14 9.13 5.68 -1.74
C THR A 14 8.49 6.97 -2.28
N GLN A 15 9.18 7.69 -3.17
CA GLN A 15 8.62 8.89 -3.78
C GLN A 15 7.31 8.60 -4.52
N GLU A 16 7.26 7.48 -5.27
CA GLU A 16 6.06 7.10 -6.03
C GLU A 16 4.89 6.75 -5.11
N GLU A 17 5.14 6.02 -4.01
CA GLU A 17 4.13 5.71 -3.00
C GLU A 17 3.65 6.96 -2.27
N SER A 18 4.57 7.88 -1.95
CA SER A 18 4.26 9.18 -1.35
C SER A 18 3.35 10.01 -2.26
N ASP A 19 3.64 10.03 -3.56
CA ASP A 19 2.84 10.76 -4.55
C ASP A 19 1.44 10.13 -4.70
N ARG A 20 1.35 8.80 -4.72
CA ARG A 20 0.06 8.08 -4.75
C ARG A 20 -0.79 8.42 -3.53
N LEU A 21 -0.21 8.29 -2.33
CA LEU A 21 -0.90 8.63 -1.09
C LEU A 21 -1.32 10.10 -1.07
N PHE A 22 -0.45 11.02 -1.52
CA PHE A 22 -0.78 12.44 -1.60
C PHE A 22 -1.99 12.70 -2.50
N GLN A 23 -2.08 12.07 -3.67
CA GLN A 23 -3.25 12.25 -4.55
C GLN A 23 -4.55 11.73 -3.94
N GLU A 24 -4.51 10.64 -3.19
CA GLU A 24 -5.70 10.08 -2.55
C GLU A 24 -6.13 10.93 -1.35
N VAL A 25 -5.20 11.28 -0.46
CA VAL A 25 -5.48 12.13 0.71
C VAL A 25 -5.89 13.54 0.27
N LYS A 26 -5.33 14.08 -0.82
CA LYS A 26 -5.73 15.37 -1.38
C LYS A 26 -7.20 15.41 -1.80
N LYS A 27 -7.73 14.31 -2.36
CA LYS A 27 -9.15 14.24 -2.75
C LYS A 27 -10.08 14.16 -1.54
N ASP A 28 -9.62 13.56 -0.44
CA ASP A 28 -10.43 13.31 0.76
C ASP A 28 -10.36 14.47 1.77
N LYS A 29 -9.16 14.96 2.06
CA LYS A 29 -8.86 15.93 3.13
C LYS A 29 -8.52 17.34 2.62
N ASP A 30 -8.53 17.56 1.30
CA ASP A 30 -8.21 18.84 0.63
C ASP A 30 -6.83 19.43 0.99
N ILE A 31 -5.81 18.57 1.13
CA ILE A 31 -4.44 19.00 1.41
C ILE A 31 -3.74 19.61 0.19
N GLU A 32 -2.88 20.61 0.40
CA GLU A 32 -2.21 21.33 -0.68
C GLU A 32 -0.76 20.89 -0.87
N ASN A 33 -0.10 20.38 0.16
CA ASN A 33 1.34 20.05 0.12
C ASN A 33 1.75 18.82 0.96
N TYR A 34 2.97 18.32 0.73
CA TYR A 34 3.51 17.15 1.44
C TYR A 34 3.77 17.38 2.94
N SER A 35 3.94 18.63 3.39
CA SER A 35 4.11 18.91 4.82
C SER A 35 2.80 18.66 5.58
N GLU A 36 1.67 19.04 4.98
CA GLU A 36 0.35 18.75 5.51
C GLU A 36 0.08 17.25 5.50
N LEU A 37 0.44 16.56 4.40
CA LEU A 37 0.37 15.10 4.36
C LEU A 37 1.19 14.46 5.47
N GLN A 38 2.44 14.88 5.66
CA GLN A 38 3.32 14.33 6.69
C GLN A 38 2.74 14.54 8.09
N GLY A 39 2.14 15.70 8.36
CA GLY A 39 1.46 15.98 9.63
C GLY A 39 0.24 15.09 9.83
N LEU A 40 -0.58 14.88 8.80
CA LEU A 40 -1.70 13.94 8.88
C LEU A 40 -1.22 12.51 9.14
N MET A 41 -0.12 12.09 8.52
CA MET A 41 0.39 10.74 8.67
C MET A 41 0.95 10.42 10.06
N GLU A 42 1.11 11.42 10.94
CA GLU A 42 1.43 11.19 12.35
C GLU A 42 0.31 10.43 13.09
N ASP A 43 -0.95 10.69 12.72
CA ASP A 43 -2.14 10.03 13.29
C ASP A 43 -2.49 8.70 12.60
N PHE A 44 -1.81 8.38 11.50
CA PHE A 44 -2.02 7.15 10.74
C PHE A 44 -0.97 6.09 11.10
N ASP A 45 -1.31 4.83 10.87
CA ASP A 45 -0.36 3.73 10.78
C ASP A 45 -0.33 3.18 9.37
N SER A 46 0.67 2.34 9.13
CA SER A 46 0.74 1.55 7.91
C SER A 46 1.03 0.09 8.20
N VAL A 47 0.56 -0.77 7.31
CA VAL A 47 0.87 -2.20 7.30
C VAL A 47 1.19 -2.64 5.88
N ILE A 48 2.19 -3.52 5.76
CA ILE A 48 2.51 -4.19 4.50
C ILE A 48 1.71 -5.48 4.45
N ILE A 49 0.86 -5.60 3.43
CA ILE A 49 0.11 -6.81 3.14
C ILE A 49 0.91 -7.59 2.09
N GLU A 50 1.53 -8.67 2.54
CA GLU A 50 2.21 -9.60 1.66
C GLU A 50 1.18 -10.48 0.93
N PRO A 51 1.43 -10.83 -0.34
CA PRO A 51 0.59 -11.78 -1.03
C PRO A 51 0.64 -13.14 -0.33
N ASP A 52 -0.53 -13.71 -0.07
CA ASP A 52 -0.63 -15.09 0.39
C ASP A 52 -0.11 -16.00 -0.73
N ALA A 53 1.05 -16.61 -0.53
CA ALA A 53 1.55 -17.68 -1.38
C ALA A 53 0.73 -18.94 -1.08
N GLN A 54 -0.54 -18.98 -1.51
CA GLN A 54 -1.28 -20.23 -1.51
C GLN A 54 -0.70 -21.10 -2.64
N PRO A 55 -0.06 -22.23 -2.35
CA PRO A 55 0.25 -23.17 -3.41
C PRO A 55 -1.07 -23.66 -3.99
N LEU A 56 -1.29 -23.42 -5.29
CA LEU A 56 -2.43 -23.94 -6.07
C LEU A 56 -2.53 -25.49 -6.06
N ALA A 57 -1.62 -26.17 -5.37
CA ALA A 57 -1.53 -27.62 -5.27
C ALA A 57 -2.70 -28.28 -4.51
N GLU A 58 -3.49 -27.54 -3.73
CA GLU A 58 -4.62 -28.13 -2.97
C GLU A 58 -5.97 -28.07 -3.71
N ILE A 59 -6.07 -27.49 -4.90
CA ILE A 59 -7.35 -27.32 -5.62
C ILE A 59 -7.41 -28.10 -6.96
N LEU A 60 -6.28 -28.54 -7.52
CA LEU A 60 -6.27 -29.28 -8.80
C LEU A 60 -6.19 -30.79 -8.60
N ASP A 61 -7.29 -31.39 -8.14
CA ASP A 61 -7.59 -32.79 -8.37
C ASP A 61 -8.19 -32.91 -9.79
N GLY A 62 -7.35 -33.17 -10.78
CA GLY A 62 -7.77 -33.69 -12.09
C GLY A 62 -7.74 -32.70 -13.26
N ASP A 63 -6.85 -33.00 -14.21
CA ASP A 63 -6.85 -32.67 -15.65
C ASP A 63 -6.92 -31.19 -16.10
N GLU A 64 -6.00 -30.84 -17.01
CA GLU A 64 -5.79 -29.51 -17.62
C GLU A 64 -5.07 -28.50 -16.72
N ALA A 65 -3.76 -28.66 -16.57
CA ALA A 65 -2.91 -27.59 -16.07
C ALA A 65 -3.00 -26.37 -17.01
N PRO A 66 -3.55 -25.21 -16.57
CA PRO A 66 -3.12 -23.98 -17.19
C PRO A 66 -1.66 -23.80 -16.78
N THR A 67 -0.81 -23.43 -17.74
CA THR A 67 0.52 -22.89 -17.44
C THR A 67 0.36 -21.62 -16.60
N GLU A 68 0.21 -21.78 -15.29
CA GLU A 68 0.15 -20.68 -14.34
C GLU A 68 1.55 -20.11 -14.20
N THR A 69 1.78 -19.03 -14.94
CA THR A 69 2.79 -18.02 -14.64
C THR A 69 2.81 -17.78 -13.13
N GLN A 70 3.96 -18.03 -12.52
CA GLN A 70 4.29 -17.74 -11.12
C GLN A 70 3.45 -16.57 -10.61
N GLN A 71 2.41 -16.85 -9.82
CA GLN A 71 1.71 -15.82 -9.07
C GLN A 71 2.64 -15.36 -7.94
N GLY A 72 3.65 -14.58 -8.29
CA GLY A 72 4.23 -13.63 -7.36
C GLY A 72 3.13 -12.63 -7.08
N GLY A 73 2.41 -12.80 -5.97
CA GLY A 73 1.29 -11.92 -5.69
C GLY A 73 1.78 -10.49 -5.43
N THR A 74 0.85 -9.55 -5.55
CA THR A 74 1.19 -8.13 -5.41
C THR A 74 1.24 -7.75 -3.92
N ARG A 75 2.35 -7.15 -3.48
CA ARG A 75 2.44 -6.51 -2.16
C ARG A 75 1.66 -5.21 -2.14
N TYR A 76 0.89 -4.98 -1.09
CA TYR A 76 0.15 -3.74 -0.86
C TYR A 76 0.63 -3.04 0.40
N ILE A 77 0.59 -1.72 0.39
CA ILE A 77 0.69 -0.90 1.60
C ILE A 77 -0.72 -0.42 1.92
N GLU A 78 -1.15 -0.69 3.14
CA GLU A 78 -2.40 -0.18 3.70
C GLU A 78 -2.07 0.86 4.77
N VAL A 79 -2.59 2.07 4.59
CA VAL A 79 -2.46 3.21 5.49
C VAL A 79 -3.82 3.46 6.13
N PHE A 80 -3.89 3.45 7.46
CA PHE A 80 -5.15 3.58 8.19
C PHE A 80 -5.02 4.54 9.37
N ASN A 81 -6.08 5.28 9.66
CA ASN A 81 -6.09 6.19 10.81
C ASN A 81 -6.18 5.36 12.11
N LYS A 82 -5.29 5.65 13.08
CA LYS A 82 -5.23 4.93 14.37
C LYS A 82 -6.37 5.33 15.32
N LEU A 83 -6.88 6.53 15.15
CA LEU A 83 -7.87 7.17 16.03
C LEU A 83 -9.29 6.99 15.52
N GLU A 84 -9.47 6.94 14.20
CA GLU A 84 -10.77 6.84 13.54
C GLU A 84 -10.78 5.71 12.49
N GLU A 85 -11.73 4.77 12.59
CA GLU A 85 -11.79 3.61 11.68
C GLU A 85 -12.27 3.95 10.26
N ASP A 86 -12.68 5.19 9.99
CA ASP A 86 -13.37 5.58 8.76
C ASP A 86 -12.43 5.90 7.59
N THR A 87 -11.14 6.17 7.86
CA THR A 87 -10.19 6.54 6.80
C THR A 87 -9.12 5.46 6.61
N ARG A 88 -9.13 4.84 5.43
CA ARG A 88 -8.15 3.84 5.00
C ARG A 88 -7.78 4.04 3.53
N TYR A 89 -6.49 4.03 3.25
CA TYR A 89 -5.92 4.10 1.91
C TYR A 89 -5.13 2.83 1.63
N ARG A 90 -5.36 2.20 0.48
CA ARG A 90 -4.61 1.00 0.07
C ARG A 90 -4.07 1.20 -1.34
N PHE A 91 -2.77 0.97 -1.51
CA PHE A 91 -2.11 1.06 -2.81
C PHE A 91 -1.04 -0.02 -2.95
N GLU A 92 -0.71 -0.37 -4.19
CA GLU A 92 0.37 -1.32 -4.48
C GLU A 92 1.72 -0.75 -4.04
N SER A 93 2.51 -1.56 -3.34
CA SER A 93 3.87 -1.17 -2.97
C SER A 93 4.75 -1.09 -4.22
N SER A 94 5.68 -0.15 -4.25
CA SER A 94 6.74 -0.16 -5.26
C SER A 94 7.76 -1.27 -4.98
N ASP A 95 7.84 -1.76 -3.73
CA ASP A 95 8.69 -2.89 -3.35
C ASP A 95 7.91 -4.21 -3.47
N GLN A 96 8.02 -4.84 -4.64
CA GLN A 96 7.41 -6.15 -4.96
C GLN A 96 8.37 -7.32 -4.72
N ASN A 97 9.45 -7.12 -3.96
CA ASN A 97 10.66 -7.95 -4.00
C ASN A 97 10.68 -9.14 -3.03
#